data_AF-A0AA89C2G3-F1
#
_entry.id   AF-A0AA89C2G3-F1
#
_cell.length_a   1.000
_cell.length_b   1.000
_cell.length_c   1.000
_cell.angle_alpha   90.00
_cell.angle_beta   90.00
_cell.angle_gamma   90.00
#
_symmetry.space_group_name_H-M   'P 1'
#
loop_
_entity.id
_entity.type
_entity.pdbx_description
1 polymer ?
#
loop_
_entity_poly.entity_id
_entity_poly.type
_entity_poly.pdbx_seq_one_letter_code
_entity_poly.pdbx_strand_id
1 'polypeptide(L)'
;MLRKSILNLIYDKRERTLINFTLFHTLFILITVALPFAILNFVGKPFQRGFFCDDESLMHPYKSNTIPTWLAIVVATSIPTVLVVVIEIKRQKDRSRIQLLSHQKLYRSLYRILVSLLFGFAANQLCTDIGKYSIGRLRPHFLTLCKPSINCTSNMGYIELDVCTSADKAALREAR
;
A
#
# COMPACT_ATOMS: atom_id res chain seq x y z
N MET A 1 6.46 50.61 12.08
CA MET A 1 6.17 49.56 13.09
C MET A 1 4.95 48.70 12.72
N LEU A 2 3.79 49.30 12.39
CA LEU A 2 2.55 48.58 12.03
C LEU A 2 2.69 47.50 10.93
N ARG A 3 3.44 47.76 9.86
CA ARG A 3 3.58 46.82 8.73
C ARG A 3 4.22 45.48 9.14
N LYS A 4 5.18 45.49 10.09
CA LYS A 4 5.79 44.27 10.62
C LYS A 4 4.81 43.49 11.51
N SER A 5 4.03 44.17 12.33
CA SER A 5 3.00 43.55 13.18
C SER A 5 1.91 42.85 12.37
N ILE A 6 1.43 43.49 11.29
CA ILE A 6 0.42 42.90 10.39
C ILE A 6 0.98 41.70 9.62
N LEU A 7 2.23 41.79 9.14
CA LEU A 7 2.90 40.67 8.47
C LEU A 7 3.06 39.45 9.39
N ASN A 8 3.43 39.67 10.66
CA ASN A 8 3.55 38.60 11.64
C ASN A 8 2.19 37.97 11.97
N LEU A 9 1.12 38.77 12.09
CA LEU A 9 -0.25 38.28 12.28
C LEU A 9 -0.76 37.47 11.09
N ILE A 10 -0.48 37.91 9.86
CA ILE A 10 -0.86 37.18 8.64
C ILE A 10 -0.06 35.88 8.52
N TYR A 11 1.24 35.91 8.88
CA TYR A 11 2.10 34.74 8.87
C TYR A 11 1.61 33.69 9.89
N ASP A 12 1.37 34.10 11.13
CA ASP A 12 0.85 33.26 12.22
C ASP A 12 -0.54 32.68 11.91
N LYS A 13 -1.45 33.50 11.36
CA LYS A 13 -2.77 33.03 10.92
C LYS A 13 -2.66 32.01 9.78
N ARG A 14 -1.79 32.24 8.80
CA ARG A 14 -1.57 31.32 7.67
C ARG A 14 -0.94 30.01 8.14
N GLU A 15 -0.01 30.06 9.09
CA GLU A 15 0.63 28.90 9.67
C GLU A 15 -0.37 28.04 10.44
N ARG A 16 -1.20 28.62 11.30
CA ARG A 16 -2.30 27.90 11.97
C ARG A 16 -3.29 27.24 11.01
N THR A 17 -3.71 27.93 9.95
CA THR A 17 -4.59 27.33 8.93
C THR A 17 -3.93 26.15 8.21
N LEU A 18 -2.62 26.26 7.92
CA LEU A 18 -1.86 25.22 7.22
C LEU A 18 -1.61 24.00 8.14
N ILE A 19 -1.38 24.22 9.43
CA ILE A 19 -1.30 23.18 10.46
C ILE A 19 -2.63 22.45 10.57
N ASN A 20 -3.75 23.17 10.74
CA ASN A 20 -5.07 22.54 10.88
C ASN A 20 -5.44 21.70 9.65
N PHE A 21 -5.15 22.19 8.43
CA PHE A 21 -5.37 21.44 7.21
C PHE A 21 -4.50 20.18 7.13
N THR A 22 -3.22 20.29 7.53
CA THR A 22 -2.30 19.16 7.55
C THR A 22 -2.74 18.12 8.58
N LEU A 23 -3.13 18.54 9.78
CA LEU A 23 -3.66 17.65 10.83
C LEU A 23 -4.92 16.92 10.36
N PHE A 24 -5.87 17.63 9.76
CA PHE A 24 -7.08 17.02 9.19
C PHE A 24 -6.73 15.96 8.15
N HIS A 25 -5.82 16.29 7.22
CA HIS A 25 -5.40 15.36 6.17
C HIS A 25 -4.68 14.13 6.75
N THR A 26 -3.82 14.30 7.75
CA THR A 26 -3.16 13.19 8.44
C THR A 26 -4.15 12.30 9.16
N LEU A 27 -5.12 12.87 9.89
CA LEU A 27 -6.16 12.11 10.57
C LEU A 27 -7.05 11.37 9.58
N PHE A 28 -7.39 11.99 8.45
CA PHE A 28 -8.15 11.36 7.38
C PHE A 28 -7.41 10.14 6.81
N ILE A 29 -6.11 10.26 6.49
CA ILE A 29 -5.29 9.14 6.02
C ILE A 29 -5.21 8.02 7.07
N LEU A 30 -5.02 8.39 8.34
CA LEU A 30 -4.94 7.42 9.44
C LEU A 30 -6.21 6.58 9.54
N ILE A 31 -7.38 7.23 9.51
CA ILE A 31 -8.69 6.57 9.64
C ILE A 31 -9.03 5.75 8.40
N THR A 32 -8.73 6.25 7.20
CA THR A 32 -9.19 5.62 5.95
C THR A 32 -8.25 4.55 5.41
N VAL A 33 -6.95 4.63 5.70
CA VAL A 33 -5.96 3.71 5.13
C VAL A 33 -5.25 2.92 6.21
N ALA A 34 -4.60 3.60 7.16
CA ALA A 34 -3.74 2.91 8.12
C ALA A 34 -4.53 1.99 9.06
N LEU A 35 -5.70 2.44 9.54
CA LEU A 35 -6.53 1.66 10.45
C LEU A 35 -7.15 0.43 9.77
N PRO A 36 -7.80 0.52 8.59
CA PRO A 36 -8.27 -0.67 7.87
C PRO A 36 -7.15 -1.63 7.48
N PHE A 37 -5.99 -1.09 7.06
CA PHE A 37 -4.82 -1.92 6.76
C PHE A 37 -4.34 -2.71 7.98
N ALA A 38 -4.28 -2.07 9.15
CA ALA A 38 -3.93 -2.74 10.40
C ALA A 38 -4.97 -3.80 10.78
N ILE A 39 -6.27 -3.50 10.69
CA ILE A 39 -7.34 -4.45 10.99
C ILE A 39 -7.24 -5.69 10.10
N LEU A 40 -7.03 -5.53 8.79
CA LEU A 40 -6.90 -6.64 7.85
C LEU A 40 -5.68 -7.52 8.14
N ASN A 41 -4.53 -6.93 8.47
CA ASN A 41 -3.30 -7.69 8.70
C ASN A 41 -3.29 -8.40 10.07
N PHE A 42 -3.78 -7.77 11.13
CA PHE A 42 -3.71 -8.33 12.48
C PHE A 42 -4.91 -9.21 12.82
N VAL A 43 -6.12 -8.83 12.40
CA VAL A 43 -7.37 -9.49 12.81
C VAL A 43 -8.03 -10.20 11.63
N GLY A 44 -7.85 -9.69 10.41
CA GLY A 44 -8.47 -10.22 9.21
C GLY A 44 -8.14 -11.71 8.99
N LYS A 45 -9.19 -12.48 8.70
CA LYS A 45 -9.06 -13.84 8.20
C LYS A 45 -9.45 -13.82 6.71
N PRO A 46 -8.59 -14.27 5.79
CA PRO A 46 -8.94 -14.31 4.39
C PRO A 46 -10.10 -15.29 4.18
N PHE A 47 -10.94 -15.01 3.19
CA PHE A 47 -12.01 -15.92 2.78
C PHE A 47 -11.42 -17.28 2.41
N GLN A 48 -11.99 -18.35 2.97
CA GLN A 48 -11.53 -19.71 2.72
C GLN A 48 -12.48 -20.37 1.74
N ARG A 49 -11.99 -20.62 0.53
CA ARG A 49 -12.69 -21.44 -0.47
C ARG A 49 -12.05 -22.81 -0.56
N GLY A 50 -12.84 -23.79 -0.96
CA GLY A 50 -12.37 -25.15 -1.19
C GLY A 50 -11.55 -25.29 -2.47
N PHE A 51 -11.02 -26.49 -2.67
CA PHE A 51 -10.21 -26.86 -3.83
C PHE A 51 -10.48 -28.31 -4.26
N PHE A 52 -10.00 -28.65 -5.45
CA PHE A 52 -10.05 -30.01 -5.99
C PHE A 52 -8.64 -30.62 -5.96
N CYS A 53 -8.56 -31.92 -5.65
CA CYS A 53 -7.28 -32.65 -5.66
C CYS A 53 -6.67 -32.78 -7.07
N ASP A 54 -7.51 -32.80 -8.10
CA ASP A 54 -7.09 -32.98 -9.51
C ASP A 54 -6.76 -31.66 -10.24
N ASP A 55 -6.74 -30.54 -9.51
CA ASP A 55 -6.42 -29.23 -10.10
C ASP A 55 -4.90 -29.05 -10.26
N GLU A 56 -4.40 -29.40 -11.45
CA GLU A 56 -2.98 -29.24 -11.82
C GLU A 56 -2.48 -27.80 -11.64
N SER A 57 -3.37 -26.80 -11.74
CA SER A 57 -2.98 -25.39 -11.59
C SER A 57 -2.54 -25.03 -10.16
N LEU A 58 -2.78 -25.90 -9.18
CA LEU A 58 -2.41 -25.72 -7.76
C LEU A 58 -1.22 -26.59 -7.33
N MET A 59 -0.64 -27.38 -8.24
CA MET A 59 0.41 -28.37 -7.96
C MET A 59 1.83 -27.90 -8.35
N HIS A 60 2.01 -26.62 -8.68
CA HIS A 60 3.33 -26.11 -9.06
C HIS A 60 4.28 -26.02 -7.87
N PRO A 61 5.60 -26.21 -8.07
CA PRO A 61 6.57 -26.13 -6.98
C PRO A 61 6.66 -24.73 -6.39
N TYR A 62 6.79 -24.64 -5.06
CA TYR A 62 7.07 -23.38 -4.38
C TYR A 62 8.42 -22.81 -4.84
N LYS A 63 8.42 -21.54 -5.25
CA LYS A 63 9.62 -20.78 -5.58
C LYS A 63 9.63 -19.50 -4.76
N SER A 64 10.77 -19.18 -4.18
CA SER A 64 10.97 -17.91 -3.47
C SER A 64 10.88 -16.73 -4.44
N ASN A 65 10.41 -15.59 -3.94
CA ASN A 65 10.28 -14.36 -4.73
C ASN A 65 11.63 -13.92 -5.33
N THR A 66 11.69 -13.80 -6.66
CA THR A 66 12.88 -13.29 -7.37
C THR A 66 13.11 -11.81 -7.09
N ILE A 67 12.03 -11.04 -6.97
CA ILE A 67 12.06 -9.62 -6.61
C ILE A 67 11.40 -9.48 -5.23
N PRO A 68 12.13 -9.01 -4.22
CA PRO A 68 11.55 -8.84 -2.90
C PRO A 68 10.54 -7.69 -2.90
N THR A 69 9.46 -7.83 -2.14
CA THR A 69 8.36 -6.87 -2.09
C THR A 69 8.81 -5.44 -1.74
N TRP A 70 9.79 -5.30 -0.84
CA TRP A 70 10.32 -3.98 -0.46
C TRP A 70 10.97 -3.26 -1.64
N LEU A 71 11.66 -3.98 -2.52
CA LEU A 71 12.31 -3.40 -3.69
C LEU A 71 11.26 -2.93 -4.70
N ALA A 72 10.20 -3.71 -4.90
CA ALA A 72 9.08 -3.31 -5.75
C ALA A 72 8.43 -2.00 -5.25
N ILE A 73 8.23 -1.85 -3.94
CA ILE A 73 7.68 -0.63 -3.33
C ILE A 73 8.63 0.57 -3.54
N VAL A 74 9.93 0.38 -3.33
CA VAL A 74 10.94 1.45 -3.53
C VAL A 74 10.96 1.92 -4.98
N VAL A 75 10.97 0.99 -5.93
CA VAL A 75 10.96 1.34 -7.37
C VAL A 75 9.64 2.03 -7.75
N ALA A 76 8.50 1.51 -7.31
CA ALA A 76 7.18 2.07 -7.61
C ALA A 76 6.98 3.48 -7.04
N THR A 77 7.60 3.81 -5.90
CA THR A 77 7.46 5.13 -5.26
C THR A 77 8.53 6.13 -5.71
N SER A 78 9.76 5.67 -5.99
CA SER A 78 10.87 6.55 -6.40
C SER A 78 10.69 7.13 -7.80
N ILE A 79 10.22 6.35 -8.78
CA ILE A 79 10.06 6.82 -10.16
C ILE A 79 9.07 8.02 -10.24
N PRO A 80 7.84 7.94 -9.71
CA PRO A 80 6.91 9.07 -9.76
C PRO A 80 7.40 10.26 -8.93
N THR A 81 8.07 10.00 -7.80
CA THR A 81 8.65 11.05 -6.95
C THR A 81 9.69 11.88 -7.72
N VAL A 82 10.63 11.22 -8.39
CA VAL A 82 11.66 11.89 -9.20
C VAL A 82 11.01 12.70 -10.33
N LEU A 83 10.03 12.12 -11.02
CA LEU A 83 9.32 12.81 -12.10
C LEU A 83 8.64 14.10 -11.61
N VAL A 84 7.92 14.04 -10.50
CA VAL A 84 7.26 15.20 -9.89
C VAL A 84 8.27 16.29 -9.53
N VAL A 85 9.39 15.91 -8.91
CA VAL A 85 10.44 16.85 -8.51
C VAL A 85 11.02 17.56 -9.72
N VAL A 86 11.36 16.82 -10.79
CA VAL A 86 11.90 17.39 -12.03
C VAL A 86 10.90 18.33 -12.69
N ILE A 87 9.63 17.95 -12.76
CA ILE A 87 8.56 18.77 -13.34
C ILE A 87 8.41 20.08 -12.57
N GLU A 88 8.35 20.02 -11.24
CA GLU A 88 8.10 21.21 -10.43
C GLU A 88 9.30 22.18 -10.46
N ILE A 89 10.54 21.66 -10.47
CA ILE A 89 11.74 22.48 -10.67
C ILE A 89 11.71 23.18 -12.02
N LYS A 90 11.37 22.46 -13.10
CA LYS A 90 11.26 23.07 -14.45
C LYS A 90 10.18 24.14 -14.50
N ARG A 91 8.99 23.86 -13.96
CA ARG A 91 7.88 24.83 -13.87
C ARG A 91 8.26 26.07 -13.07
N GLN A 92 9.03 25.92 -11.99
CA GLN A 92 9.48 27.04 -11.18
C GLN A 92 10.52 27.89 -11.91
N LYS A 93 11.45 27.26 -12.64
CA LYS A 93 12.47 27.95 -13.45
C LYS A 93 11.82 28.83 -14.51
N ASP A 94 10.83 28.28 -15.22
CA ASP A 94 10.07 28.97 -16.27
C ASP A 94 9.27 30.17 -15.73
N ARG A 95 8.88 30.12 -14.45
CA ARG A 95 8.04 31.14 -13.79
C ARG A 95 8.82 32.27 -13.10
N SER A 96 10.15 32.33 -13.18
CA SER A 96 10.96 33.13 -12.25
C SER A 96 11.20 34.60 -12.65
N ARG A 97 10.76 35.55 -11.78
CA ARG A 97 11.36 36.90 -11.59
C ARG A 97 11.74 37.24 -10.13
N ILE A 98 11.42 36.40 -9.13
CA ILE A 98 11.73 36.69 -7.70
C ILE A 98 12.22 35.42 -6.99
N GLN A 99 13.51 35.39 -6.60
CA GLN A 99 14.22 34.18 -6.15
C GLN A 99 13.98 33.77 -4.68
N LEU A 100 13.71 34.72 -3.76
CA LEU A 100 13.67 34.43 -2.31
C LEU A 100 12.33 33.84 -1.82
N LEU A 101 11.19 34.25 -2.41
CA LEU A 101 9.86 33.65 -2.17
C LEU A 101 9.68 32.30 -2.87
N SER A 102 10.67 31.87 -3.64
CA SER A 102 10.60 30.74 -4.56
C SER A 102 10.79 29.39 -3.85
N HIS A 103 11.76 29.30 -2.94
CA HIS A 103 12.11 28.03 -2.26
C HIS A 103 11.01 27.53 -1.30
N GLN A 104 10.43 28.44 -0.50
CA GLN A 104 9.32 28.14 0.40
C GLN A 104 8.05 27.69 -0.36
N LYS A 105 7.84 28.23 -1.57
CA LYS A 105 6.73 27.82 -2.44
C LYS A 105 6.99 26.46 -3.09
N LEU A 106 8.21 26.20 -3.55
CA LEU A 106 8.61 24.89 -4.08
C LEU A 106 8.43 23.80 -3.02
N TYR A 107 8.97 24.00 -1.81
CA TYR A 107 8.85 23.02 -0.73
C TYR A 107 7.39 22.71 -0.40
N ARG A 108 6.54 23.74 -0.29
CA ARG A 108 5.09 23.55 -0.04
C ARG A 108 4.38 22.84 -1.19
N SER A 109 4.78 23.10 -2.43
CA SER A 109 4.22 22.45 -3.62
C SER A 109 4.60 20.96 -3.64
N LEU A 110 5.89 20.67 -3.49
CA LEU A 110 6.42 19.31 -3.41
C LEU A 110 5.79 18.53 -2.27
N TYR A 111 5.72 19.11 -1.07
CA TYR A 111 5.08 18.47 0.09
C TYR A 111 3.64 18.03 -0.23
N ARG A 112 2.83 18.91 -0.84
CA ARG A 112 1.45 18.59 -1.19
C ARG A 112 1.36 17.44 -2.19
N ILE A 113 2.19 17.46 -3.24
CA ILE A 113 2.17 16.43 -4.28
C ILE A 113 2.66 15.09 -3.71
N LEU A 114 3.74 15.09 -2.92
CA LEU A 114 4.28 13.88 -2.31
C LEU A 114 3.28 13.23 -1.35
N VAL A 115 2.61 14.02 -0.50
CA VAL A 115 1.56 13.51 0.39
C VAL A 115 0.42 12.88 -0.42
N SER A 116 -0.03 13.52 -1.50
CA SER A 116 -1.08 12.94 -2.35
C SER A 116 -0.64 11.66 -3.07
N LEU A 117 0.62 11.60 -3.52
CA LEU A 117 1.19 10.44 -4.19
C LEU A 117 1.27 9.23 -3.24
N LEU A 118 1.80 9.45 -2.03
CA LEU A 118 1.90 8.42 -1.00
C LEU A 118 0.52 7.93 -0.55
N PHE A 119 -0.45 8.84 -0.43
CA PHE A 119 -1.84 8.47 -0.14
C PHE A 119 -2.43 7.58 -1.23
N GLY A 120 -2.28 7.95 -2.51
CA GLY A 120 -2.75 7.14 -3.63
C GLY A 120 -2.11 5.75 -3.66
N PHE A 121 -0.80 5.67 -3.42
CA PHE A 121 -0.10 4.39 -3.32
C PHE A 121 -0.63 3.52 -2.19
N ALA A 122 -0.79 4.08 -0.98
CA ALA A 122 -1.27 3.36 0.18
C ALA A 122 -2.74 2.92 0.04
N ALA A 123 -3.60 3.76 -0.56
CA ALA A 123 -4.97 3.42 -0.86
C ALA A 123 -5.06 2.27 -1.88
N ASN A 124 -4.24 2.31 -2.94
CA ASN A 124 -4.18 1.23 -3.93
C ASN A 124 -3.73 -0.11 -3.32
N GLN A 125 -2.73 -0.06 -2.42
CA GLN A 125 -2.28 -1.23 -1.69
C GLN A 125 -3.39 -1.81 -0.82
N LEU A 126 -4.09 -0.95 -0.06
CA LEU A 126 -5.23 -1.36 0.75
C LEU A 126 -6.34 -2.01 -0.08
N CYS A 127 -6.74 -1.38 -1.20
CA CYS A 127 -7.76 -1.95 -2.10
C CYS A 127 -7.34 -3.33 -2.61
N THR A 128 -6.07 -3.49 -2.97
CA THR A 128 -5.53 -4.78 -3.43
C THR A 128 -5.60 -5.83 -2.32
N ASP A 129 -5.25 -5.46 -1.09
CA ASP A 129 -5.27 -6.40 0.04
C ASP A 129 -6.71 -6.76 0.45
N ILE A 130 -7.65 -5.80 0.43
CA ILE A 130 -9.09 -6.10 0.56
C ILE A 130 -9.51 -7.12 -0.49
N GLY A 131 -9.15 -6.89 -1.76
CA GLY A 131 -9.46 -7.82 -2.85
C GLY A 131 -8.93 -9.24 -2.61
N LYS A 132 -7.69 -9.37 -2.13
CA LYS A 132 -7.12 -10.69 -1.77
C LYS A 132 -7.94 -11.37 -0.67
N TYR A 133 -8.26 -10.64 0.40
CA TYR A 133 -9.02 -11.17 1.53
C TYR A 133 -10.47 -11.53 1.17
N SER A 134 -11.09 -10.77 0.27
CA SER A 134 -12.46 -11.02 -0.20
C SER A 134 -12.55 -12.17 -1.19
N ILE A 135 -11.61 -12.28 -2.14
CA ILE A 135 -11.64 -13.31 -3.19
C ILE A 135 -11.10 -14.66 -2.68
N GLY A 136 -10.04 -14.64 -1.86
CA GLY A 136 -9.44 -15.86 -1.28
C GLY A 136 -8.93 -16.86 -2.34
N ARG A 137 -8.33 -16.35 -3.43
CA ARG A 137 -7.85 -17.21 -4.53
C ARG A 137 -6.52 -17.87 -4.18
N LEU A 138 -6.57 -19.20 -4.10
CA LEU A 138 -5.44 -20.11 -3.95
C LEU A 138 -4.34 -19.85 -5.00
N ARG A 139 -3.10 -19.83 -4.53
CA ARG A 139 -1.90 -19.68 -5.37
C ARG A 139 -1.51 -21.00 -6.02
N PRO A 140 -0.79 -20.98 -7.16
CA PRO A 140 -0.45 -22.19 -7.91
C PRO A 140 0.41 -23.23 -7.19
N HIS A 141 1.02 -22.89 -6.06
CA HIS A 141 1.85 -23.78 -5.25
C HIS A 141 1.17 -24.21 -3.95
N PHE A 142 -0.14 -23.94 -3.81
CA PHE A 142 -0.89 -24.18 -2.58
C PHE A 142 -0.84 -25.65 -2.14
N LEU A 143 -1.03 -26.61 -3.06
CA LEU A 143 -1.05 -28.04 -2.68
C LEU A 143 0.32 -28.53 -2.19
N THR A 144 1.40 -28.01 -2.78
CA THR A 144 2.77 -28.36 -2.37
C THR A 144 3.09 -27.93 -0.94
N LEU A 145 2.51 -26.80 -0.50
CA LEU A 145 2.64 -26.31 0.87
C LEU A 145 1.65 -26.99 1.82
N CYS A 146 0.37 -27.10 1.43
CA CYS A 146 -0.69 -27.63 2.28
C CYS A 146 -0.46 -29.09 2.72
N LYS A 147 0.04 -29.95 1.82
CA LYS A 147 0.21 -31.41 2.02
C LYS A 147 -1.04 -32.03 2.69
N PRO A 148 -2.12 -32.24 1.93
CA PRO A 148 -3.38 -32.72 2.49
C PRO A 148 -3.20 -34.09 3.16
N SER A 149 -3.84 -34.31 4.31
CA SER A 149 -3.86 -35.60 5.02
C SER A 149 -4.75 -36.66 4.37
N ILE A 150 -5.52 -36.28 3.35
CA ILE A 150 -6.46 -37.14 2.62
C ILE A 150 -5.82 -37.76 1.37
N ASN A 151 -6.20 -38.99 1.04
CA ASN A 151 -5.79 -39.63 -0.22
C ASN A 151 -6.51 -38.99 -1.40
N CYS A 152 -5.81 -38.07 -2.08
CA CYS A 152 -6.28 -37.41 -3.29
C CYS A 152 -6.50 -38.38 -4.49
N THR A 153 -6.05 -39.63 -4.41
CA THR A 153 -6.27 -40.65 -5.46
C THR A 153 -7.66 -41.29 -5.43
N SER A 154 -8.36 -41.28 -4.30
CA SER A 154 -9.70 -41.89 -4.17
C SER A 154 -10.83 -40.86 -4.07
N ASN A 155 -10.53 -39.65 -3.59
CA ASN A 155 -11.51 -38.58 -3.41
C ASN A 155 -11.25 -37.43 -4.38
N MET A 156 -11.85 -37.50 -5.57
CA MET A 156 -11.81 -36.46 -6.62
C MET A 156 -12.82 -35.31 -6.38
N GLY A 157 -13.42 -35.24 -5.19
CA GLY A 157 -14.46 -34.28 -4.84
C GLY A 157 -13.92 -32.90 -4.44
N TYR A 158 -14.83 -31.92 -4.33
CA TYR A 158 -14.54 -30.59 -3.79
C TYR A 158 -14.34 -30.64 -2.27
N ILE A 159 -13.26 -30.05 -1.76
CA ILE A 159 -12.87 -30.12 -0.34
C ILE A 159 -12.92 -28.72 0.29
N GLU A 160 -13.72 -28.53 1.33
CA GLU A 160 -14.01 -27.22 1.95
C GLU A 160 -13.10 -26.79 3.13
N LEU A 161 -12.02 -27.55 3.42
CA LEU A 161 -10.98 -27.37 4.47
C LEU A 161 -11.37 -27.78 5.91
N ASP A 162 -10.57 -28.57 6.66
CA ASP A 162 -9.29 -28.22 7.31
C ASP A 162 -8.31 -29.43 7.33
N VAL A 163 -7.69 -29.74 6.18
CA VAL A 163 -6.92 -30.98 5.94
C VAL A 163 -5.41 -30.77 5.74
N CYS A 164 -4.93 -29.53 5.80
CA CYS A 164 -3.51 -29.23 5.60
C CYS A 164 -2.68 -29.62 6.83
N THR A 165 -1.55 -30.30 6.62
CA THR A 165 -0.66 -30.78 7.71
C THR A 165 0.63 -29.98 7.86
N SER A 166 0.83 -28.94 7.04
CA SER A 166 2.07 -28.17 6.98
C SER A 166 2.44 -27.48 8.29
N ALA A 167 3.72 -27.52 8.68
CA ALA A 167 4.24 -26.80 9.84
C ALA A 167 4.29 -25.27 9.63
N ASP A 168 4.58 -24.80 8.40
CA ASP A 168 4.72 -23.38 8.07
C ASP A 168 3.38 -22.70 7.75
N LYS A 169 2.64 -22.38 8.81
CA LYS A 169 1.34 -21.69 8.71
C LYS A 169 1.44 -20.31 8.05
N ALA A 170 2.57 -19.63 8.12
CA ALA A 170 2.77 -18.32 7.48
C ALA A 170 2.81 -18.44 5.95
N ALA A 171 3.59 -19.37 5.40
CA ALA A 171 3.65 -19.63 3.97
C ALA A 171 2.32 -20.16 3.43
N LEU A 172 1.62 -21.00 4.21
CA LEU A 172 0.29 -21.48 3.86
C LEU A 172 -0.75 -20.34 3.79
N ARG A 173 -0.64 -19.34 4.68
CA ARG A 173 -1.50 -18.15 4.64
C ARG A 173 -1.21 -17.25 3.45
N GLU A 174 0.05 -17.15 3.01
CA GLU A 174 0.42 -16.39 1.80
C GLU A 174 -0.03 -17.08 0.50
N ALA A 175 -0.02 -18.42 0.51
CA ALA A 175 -0.48 -19.23 -0.62
C ALA A 175 -2.01 -19.26 -0.77
N ARG A 176 -2.74 -18.66 0.16
CA ARG A 176 -4.21 -18.61 0.21
C ARG A 176 -4.73 -17.25 -0.21
#